data_AF-A0A6I5ND57-F1
#
_entry.id   AF-A0A6I5ND57-F1
#
_cell.length_a   1.000
_cell.length_b   1.000
_cell.length_c   1.000
_cell.angle_alpha   90.00
_cell.angle_beta   90.00
_cell.angle_gamma   90.00
#
_symmetry.space_group_name_H-M   'P 1'
#
loop_
_entity.id
_entity.type
_entity.pdbx_description
1 polymer ?
#
loop_
_entity_poly.entity_id
_entity_poly.type
_entity_poly.pdbx_seq_one_letter_code
_entity_poly.pdbx_strand_id
1 'polypeptide(L)' 'MADISAKQVKALRDQTGAGMMDCKKALKETDGDLEKAV' A
#
# COMPACT_ATOMS: atom_id res chain seq x y z
N MET A 1 -8.97 -6.27 10.89
CA MET A 1 -7.97 -6.31 9.81
C MET A 1 -8.43 -5.31 8.77
N ALA A 2 -7.72 -4.20 8.59
CA ALA A 2 -8.02 -3.28 7.49
C ALA A 2 -7.86 -4.05 6.18
N ASP A 3 -8.96 -4.25 5.46
CA ASP A 3 -8.95 -4.95 4.18
C ASP A 3 -8.30 -4.01 3.15
N ILE A 4 -6.97 -4.13 3.01
CA ILE A 4 -6.18 -3.30 2.11
C ILE A 4 -6.75 -3.45 0.69
N SER A 5 -7.38 -2.39 0.20
CA SER A 5 -8.05 -2.43 -1.09
C SER A 5 -7.03 -2.47 -2.23
N ALA A 6 -7.37 -3.15 -3.32
CA ALA A 6 -6.54 -3.15 -4.52
C ALA A 6 -6.30 -1.72 -5.07
N LYS A 7 -7.23 -0.78 -4.80
CA LYS A 7 -7.06 0.64 -5.12
C LYS A 7 -5.94 1.29 -4.31
N GLN A 8 -5.85 1.02 -3.00
CA GLN A 8 -4.76 1.54 -2.15
C GLN A 8 -3.41 0.97 -2.59
N VAL A 9 -3.32 -0.34 -2.84
CA VAL A 9 -2.07 -0.97 -3.33
C VAL A 9 -1.65 -0.35 -4.66
N LYS A 10 -2.60 -0.09 -5.56
CA LYS A 10 -2.33 0.56 -6.85
C LYS A 10 -1.89 2.00 -6.68
N ALA A 11 -2.57 2.79 -5.84
CA ALA A 11 -2.21 4.18 -5.57
C ALA A 11 -0.79 4.28 -5.00
N LEU A 12 -0.46 3.41 -4.04
CA LEU A 12 0.87 3.36 -3.46
C LEU A 12 1.93 2.98 -4.49
N ARG A 13 1.64 2.00 -5.34
CA ARG A 13 2.52 1.61 -6.44
C ARG A 13 2.73 2.74 -7.44
N ASP A 14 1.69 3.49 -7.77
CA ASP A 14 1.78 4.61 -8.71
C ASP A 14 2.61 5.76 -8.12
N GLN A 15 2.61 5.94 -6.79
CA GLN A 15 3.43 6.95 -6.09
C GLN A 15 4.89 6.53 -5.92
N THR A 16 5.15 5.27 -5.56
CA THR A 16 6.49 4.78 -5.15
C THR A 16 7.23 4.04 -6.26
N GLY A 17 6.50 3.49 -7.24
CA GLY A 17 7.02 2.53 -8.20
C GLY A 17 7.31 1.14 -7.62
N ALA A 18 7.00 0.88 -6.34
CA ALA A 18 7.30 -0.38 -5.69
C ALA A 18 6.45 -1.56 -6.21
N GLY A 19 6.92 -2.78 -5.98
CA GLY A 19 6.21 -4.00 -6.37
C GLY A 19 4.84 -4.10 -5.69
N MET A 20 3.88 -4.76 -6.35
CA MET A 20 2.50 -4.94 -5.84
C MET A 20 2.47 -5.62 -4.45
N MET A 21 3.38 -6.57 -4.21
CA MET A 21 3.51 -7.26 -2.92
C MET A 21 4.14 -6.38 -1.85
N ASP A 22 5.13 -5.55 -2.21
CA ASP A 22 5.78 -4.62 -1.28
C ASP A 22 4.80 -3.52 -0.87
N CYS A 23 4.06 -2.96 -1.83
CA CYS A 23 2.98 -2.00 -1.56
C CYS A 23 1.92 -2.60 -0.63
N LYS A 24 1.52 -3.85 -0.88
CA LYS A 24 0.51 -4.51 -0.04
C LYS A 24 1.03 -4.81 1.37
N LYS A 25 2.32 -5.13 1.53
CA LYS A 25 2.97 -5.29 2.83
C LYS A 25 3.04 -3.97 3.59
N ALA A 26 3.57 -2.93 2.95
CA ALA A 26 3.70 -1.61 3.54
C ALA A 26 2.34 -1.10 4.03
N LEU A 27 1.31 -1.16 3.17
CA LEU A 27 -0.05 -0.81 3.57
C LEU A 27 -0.58 -1.67 4.72
N LYS A 28 -0.23 -2.96 4.77
CA LYS A 28 -0.67 -3.82 5.87
C LYS A 28 0.04 -3.50 7.19
N GLU A 29 1.30 -3.07 7.14
CA GLU A 29 2.09 -2.64 8.30
C GLU A 29 1.72 -1.24 8.78
N THR A 30 1.17 -0.41 7.90
CA THR A 30 0.72 0.95 8.20
C THR A 30 -0.79 1.06 8.38
N ASP A 31 -1.50 -0.07 8.49
CA ASP A 31 -2.97 -0.13 8.61
C ASP A 31 -3.74 0.60 7.49
N GLY A 32 -3.15 0.64 6.29
CA GLY A 32 -3.72 1.23 5.09
C GLY A 32 -3.40 2.71 4.90
N ASP A 33 -2.50 3.26 5.72
CA ASP A 33 -1.98 4.61 5.61
C ASP A 33 -1.00 4.70 4.43
N LEU A 34 -1.43 5.39 3.38
CA LEU A 34 -0.66 5.57 2.15
C LEU A 34 0.58 6.43 2.39
N GLU A 35 0.51 7.48 3.20
CA GLU A 35 1.65 8.37 3.44
C GLU A 35 2.74 7.68 4.23
N LYS A 36 2.37 6.83 5.19
CA LYS A 36 3.35 6.00 5.91
C LYS A 36 3.91 4.85 5.08
N ALA A 37 3.20 4.45 4.02
CA ALA A 37 3.59 3.32 3.19
C ALA A 37 4.40 3.71 1.93
N VAL A 38 4.47 5.02 1.61
CA VAL A 38 5.24 5.61 0.50
C VAL A 38 6.75 5.52 0.74
#